data_AF-A0A2T3AYQ6-F1
#
_entry.id   AF-A0A2T3AYQ6-F1
#
_cell.length_a   1.000
_cell.length_b   1.000
_cell.length_c   1.000
_cell.angle_alpha   90.00
_cell.angle_beta   90.00
_cell.angle_gamma   90.00
#
_symmetry.space_group_name_H-M   'P 1'
#
loop_
_entity.id
_entity.type
_entity.pdbx_description
1 polymer ?
#
loop_
_entity_poly.entity_id
_entity_poly.type
_entity_poly.pdbx_seq_one_letter_code
_entity_poly.pdbx_strand_id
1 'polypeptide(L)'
;MSQIASEFPRFSELPFELRIKIWEFAVPIYVKDLADRLPPAEEYSWAERRRLALTGSIPEDSKQALRVRILDHPGVLKLRFEENDFETLVASLPISAVCHEARSFVIEFCRPLGAHLRFEYATSPMLTYEETKDGWEPLEVPFRQEAEHLERLLWQPTTLTVDLGSFKSAEHLVDTVVRFFGNKIQRLILDQAIPVSYSLDYAYWDDSGAIPERIDAILKTFSEEDPTLMCVTKDRKIYVSESYWQTNRWVVYLAKHLVKIAELLDGPLESLPQLEHLEVTLSICSLDIENPRIEMVYKRDVEVLAVTSSDPLGWPLCETPTVHVG
;
A
#
# COMPACT_ATOMS: atom_id res chain seq x y z
N MET A 1 -20.41 -57.62 -34.54
CA MET A 1 -20.79 -56.44 -33.73
C MET A 1 -19.57 -55.57 -33.57
N SER A 2 -19.44 -54.53 -34.38
CA SER A 2 -18.36 -53.54 -34.25
C SER A 2 -18.69 -52.67 -33.03
N GLN A 3 -17.83 -52.73 -32.01
CA GLN A 3 -17.86 -51.76 -30.92
C GLN A 3 -17.45 -50.41 -31.51
N ILE A 4 -18.42 -49.51 -31.66
CA ILE A 4 -18.13 -48.09 -31.82
C ILE A 4 -17.65 -47.63 -30.45
N ALA A 5 -16.34 -47.76 -30.19
CA ALA A 5 -15.70 -47.05 -29.11
C ALA A 5 -15.72 -45.57 -29.52
N SER A 6 -16.77 -44.84 -29.11
CA SER A 6 -16.71 -43.38 -29.19
C SER A 6 -15.70 -42.95 -28.14
N GLU A 7 -14.47 -42.69 -28.57
CA GLU A 7 -13.52 -41.97 -27.74
C GLU A 7 -14.13 -40.61 -27.43
N PHE A 8 -14.32 -40.34 -26.14
CA PHE A 8 -14.69 -39.00 -25.71
C PHE A 8 -13.57 -38.04 -26.16
N PRO A 9 -13.92 -36.90 -26.79
CA PRO A 9 -12.92 -35.92 -27.19
C PRO A 9 -12.12 -35.46 -25.97
N ARG A 10 -10.83 -35.21 -26.18
CA ARG A 10 -9.97 -34.63 -25.13
C ARG A 10 -10.51 -33.25 -24.77
N PHE A 11 -10.24 -32.77 -23.55
CA PHE A 11 -10.71 -31.47 -23.11
C PHE A 11 -10.32 -30.33 -24.09
N SER A 12 -9.10 -30.36 -24.62
CA SER A 12 -8.60 -29.39 -25.63
C SER A 12 -9.35 -29.44 -26.97
N GLU A 13 -10.02 -30.55 -27.27
CA GLU A 13 -10.77 -30.77 -28.52
C GLU A 13 -12.25 -30.33 -28.38
N LEU A 14 -12.71 -30.03 -27.16
CA LEU A 14 -14.05 -29.50 -26.93
C LEU A 14 -14.19 -28.07 -27.51
N PRO A 15 -15.39 -27.66 -27.95
CA PRO A 15 -15.66 -26.26 -28.31
C PRO A 15 -15.30 -25.31 -27.16
N PHE A 16 -14.82 -24.11 -27.50
CA PHE A 16 -14.38 -23.11 -26.52
C PHE A 16 -15.46 -22.82 -25.48
N GLU A 17 -16.70 -22.61 -25.92
CA GLU A 17 -17.84 -22.31 -25.06
C GLU A 17 -18.14 -23.42 -24.05
N LEU A 18 -17.89 -24.68 -24.44
CA LEU A 18 -18.07 -25.83 -23.55
C LEU A 18 -16.95 -25.91 -22.52
N ARG A 19 -15.70 -25.63 -22.91
CA ARG A 19 -14.56 -25.55 -21.98
C ARG A 19 -14.76 -24.45 -20.94
N ILE A 20 -15.26 -23.28 -21.36
CA ILE A 20 -15.64 -22.17 -20.49
C ILE A 20 -16.66 -22.63 -19.44
N LYS A 21 -17.78 -23.23 -19.87
CA LYS A 21 -18.80 -23.74 -18.95
C LYS A 21 -18.25 -24.76 -17.96
N ILE A 22 -17.37 -25.65 -18.41
CA ILE A 22 -16.76 -26.64 -17.51
C ILE A 22 -15.98 -25.92 -16.40
N TRP A 23 -15.19 -24.89 -16.71
CA TRP A 23 -14.45 -24.15 -15.69
C TRP A 23 -15.34 -23.32 -14.76
N GLU A 24 -16.40 -22.71 -15.28
CA GLU A 24 -17.40 -21.99 -14.48
C GLU A 24 -18.00 -22.88 -13.37
N PHE A 25 -18.20 -24.17 -13.63
CA PHE A 25 -18.69 -25.12 -12.63
C PHE A 25 -17.58 -25.76 -11.79
N ALA A 26 -16.46 -26.13 -12.40
CA ALA A 26 -15.41 -26.88 -11.71
C ALA A 26 -14.65 -26.04 -10.67
N VAL A 27 -14.37 -24.77 -10.97
CA VAL A 27 -13.58 -23.90 -10.08
C VAL A 27 -14.28 -23.65 -8.74
N PRO A 28 -15.56 -23.22 -8.68
CA PRO A 28 -16.24 -23.02 -7.40
C PRO A 28 -16.35 -24.30 -6.56
N ILE A 29 -16.65 -25.44 -7.19
CA ILE A 29 -16.75 -26.74 -6.51
C ILE A 29 -15.40 -27.12 -5.88
N TYR A 30 -14.32 -26.98 -6.66
CA TYR A 30 -12.98 -27.31 -6.21
C TYR A 30 -12.51 -26.42 -5.06
N VAL A 31 -12.74 -25.11 -5.18
CA VAL A 31 -12.35 -24.15 -4.14
C VAL A 31 -13.11 -24.42 -2.83
N LYS A 32 -14.41 -24.70 -2.92
CA LYS A 32 -15.21 -25.06 -1.75
C LYS A 32 -14.71 -26.33 -1.07
N ASP A 33 -14.47 -27.39 -1.84
CA ASP A 33 -13.94 -28.66 -1.32
C ASP A 33 -12.56 -28.48 -0.67
N LEU A 34 -11.71 -27.61 -1.22
CA LEU A 34 -10.43 -27.29 -0.62
C LEU A 34 -10.61 -26.52 0.70
N ALA A 35 -11.48 -25.50 0.72
CA ALA A 35 -11.75 -24.70 1.92
C ALA A 35 -12.27 -25.57 3.08
N ASP A 36 -13.13 -26.53 2.79
CA ASP A 36 -13.70 -27.48 3.76
C ASP A 36 -12.64 -28.44 4.34
N ARG A 37 -11.51 -28.63 3.66
CA ARG A 37 -10.42 -29.54 4.04
C ARG A 37 -9.22 -28.85 4.69
N LEU A 38 -9.22 -27.52 4.78
CA LEU A 38 -8.10 -26.78 5.38
C LEU A 38 -8.07 -26.99 6.90
N PRO A 39 -6.89 -27.29 7.49
CA PRO A 39 -6.75 -27.42 8.93
C PRO A 39 -6.97 -26.07 9.66
N PRO A 40 -7.26 -26.10 10.98
CA PRO A 40 -7.41 -24.90 11.79
C PRO A 40 -6.14 -24.02 11.81
N ALA A 41 -6.37 -22.72 12.01
CA ALA A 41 -5.51 -21.57 11.65
C ALA A 41 -4.17 -21.37 12.37
N GLU A 42 -3.77 -22.25 13.28
CA GLU A 42 -3.06 -21.81 14.50
C GLU A 42 -1.57 -21.39 14.33
N GLU A 43 -0.95 -21.50 13.16
CA GLU A 43 0.52 -21.33 13.07
C GLU A 43 1.05 -20.13 12.26
N TYR A 44 0.32 -19.56 11.29
CA TYR A 44 0.88 -18.48 10.44
C TYR A 44 -0.13 -17.43 9.98
N SER A 45 0.22 -16.14 10.12
CA SER A 45 -0.61 -15.00 9.70
C SER A 45 -0.97 -15.05 8.22
N TRP A 46 -0.06 -15.52 7.36
CA TRP A 46 -0.30 -15.69 5.93
C TRP A 46 -1.29 -16.83 5.59
N ALA A 47 -1.13 -17.99 6.22
CA ALA A 47 -1.99 -19.15 5.96
C ALA A 47 -3.45 -18.83 6.36
N GLU A 48 -3.62 -18.07 7.43
CA GLU A 48 -4.92 -17.59 7.86
C GLU A 48 -5.51 -16.57 6.90
N ARG A 49 -4.76 -15.57 6.44
CA ARG A 49 -5.22 -14.63 5.39
C ARG A 49 -5.76 -15.36 4.17
N ARG A 50 -5.03 -16.38 3.72
CA ARG A 50 -5.41 -17.19 2.56
C ARG A 50 -6.67 -18.03 2.79
N ARG A 51 -6.80 -18.64 3.97
CA ARG A 51 -8.01 -19.39 4.37
C ARG A 51 -9.22 -18.47 4.45
N LEU A 52 -9.07 -17.29 5.04
CA LEU A 52 -10.12 -16.28 5.14
C LEU A 52 -10.57 -15.80 3.75
N ALA A 53 -9.61 -15.55 2.83
CA ALA A 53 -9.93 -15.23 1.45
C ALA A 53 -10.73 -16.35 0.75
N LEU A 54 -10.35 -17.62 0.92
CA LEU A 54 -11.04 -18.76 0.30
C LEU A 54 -12.44 -19.01 0.87
N THR A 55 -12.63 -18.82 2.17
CA THR A 55 -13.91 -19.10 2.86
C THR A 55 -14.91 -17.95 2.78
N GLY A 56 -14.46 -16.75 2.39
CA GLY A 56 -15.30 -15.54 2.31
C GLY A 56 -15.81 -15.03 3.67
N SER A 57 -15.42 -15.67 4.77
CA SER A 57 -15.79 -15.29 6.14
C SER A 57 -14.61 -14.58 6.78
N ILE A 58 -14.50 -13.27 6.58
CA ILE A 58 -13.48 -12.44 7.23
C ILE A 58 -14.16 -11.70 8.38
N PRO A 59 -13.90 -12.06 9.65
CA PRO A 59 -14.34 -11.22 10.78
C PRO A 59 -13.79 -9.80 10.59
N GLU A 60 -14.62 -8.78 10.81
CA GLU A 60 -14.24 -7.34 10.70
C GLU A 60 -12.90 -7.05 11.38
N ASP A 61 -12.69 -7.64 12.55
CA ASP A 61 -11.56 -7.40 13.43
C ASP A 61 -10.30 -8.21 13.03
N SER A 62 -10.42 -9.14 12.07
CA SER A 62 -9.37 -10.04 11.58
C SER A 62 -9.02 -9.81 10.11
N LYS A 63 -9.46 -8.69 9.53
CA LYS A 63 -9.26 -8.27 8.13
C LYS A 63 -7.80 -7.91 7.81
N GLN A 64 -6.86 -8.84 7.94
CA GLN A 64 -5.57 -8.66 7.29
C GLN A 64 -5.74 -8.89 5.79
N ALA A 65 -5.70 -7.78 5.04
CA ALA A 65 -5.69 -7.77 3.58
C ALA A 65 -4.60 -8.67 2.99
N LEU A 66 -4.88 -9.30 1.85
CA LEU A 66 -3.84 -9.94 1.04
C LEU A 66 -2.85 -8.87 0.58
N ARG A 67 -1.55 -9.13 0.65
CA ARG A 67 -0.52 -8.14 0.31
C ARG A 67 0.06 -8.35 -1.07
N VAL A 68 0.26 -7.24 -1.78
CA VAL A 68 1.06 -7.19 -3.00
C VAL A 68 2.15 -6.15 -2.77
N ARG A 69 3.36 -6.61 -2.49
CA ARG A 69 4.52 -5.74 -2.27
C ARG A 69 5.38 -5.68 -3.51
N ILE A 70 5.53 -4.47 -4.03
CA ILE A 70 6.28 -4.18 -5.25
C ILE A 70 7.49 -3.32 -4.86
N LEU A 71 8.66 -3.79 -5.26
CA LEU A 71 9.92 -3.09 -5.11
C LEU A 71 10.32 -2.45 -6.43
N ASP A 72 10.63 -1.15 -6.37
CA ASP A 72 11.34 -0.46 -7.43
C ASP A 72 12.83 -0.42 -7.14
N HIS A 73 13.61 -0.99 -8.04
CA HIS A 73 15.06 -0.98 -7.95
C HIS A 73 15.62 0.25 -8.66
N PRO A 74 16.40 1.09 -7.97
CA PRO A 74 16.98 2.28 -8.58
C PRO A 74 17.85 1.89 -9.78
N GLY A 75 17.57 2.52 -10.93
CA GLY A 75 18.35 2.37 -12.15
C GLY A 75 17.96 1.22 -13.09
N VAL A 76 17.04 0.33 -12.72
CA VAL A 76 16.70 -0.85 -13.55
C VAL A 76 15.36 -0.70 -14.30
N LEU A 77 14.56 0.34 -14.03
CA LEU A 77 13.22 0.55 -14.63
C LEU A 77 12.36 -0.73 -14.66
N LYS A 78 12.56 -1.62 -13.67
CA LYS A 78 11.93 -2.94 -13.63
C LYS A 78 11.39 -3.18 -12.24
N LEU A 79 10.07 -3.18 -12.15
CA LEU A 79 9.35 -3.56 -10.94
C LEU A 79 9.59 -5.04 -10.62
N ARG A 80 9.78 -5.34 -9.34
CA ARG A 80 9.84 -6.72 -8.83
C ARG A 80 8.78 -6.91 -7.76
N PHE A 81 8.12 -8.06 -7.76
CA PHE A 81 7.30 -8.46 -6.63
C PHE A 81 8.19 -9.07 -5.56
N GLU A 82 8.11 -8.54 -4.36
CA GLU A 82 8.66 -9.17 -3.18
C GLU A 82 7.63 -10.11 -2.54
N GLU A 83 6.36 -9.67 -2.49
CA GLU A 83 5.24 -10.44 -1.97
C GLU A 83 4.05 -10.32 -2.93
N ASN A 84 3.39 -11.43 -3.24
CA ASN A 84 2.15 -11.43 -4.02
C ASN A 84 1.23 -12.53 -3.50
N ASP A 85 0.52 -12.20 -2.42
CA ASP A 85 -0.39 -13.12 -1.74
C ASP A 85 -1.52 -13.58 -2.66
N PHE A 86 -1.96 -12.73 -3.59
CA PHE A 86 -2.99 -13.07 -4.55
C PHE A 86 -2.51 -14.13 -5.54
N GLU A 87 -1.34 -13.95 -6.15
CA GLU A 87 -0.77 -14.95 -7.05
C GLU A 87 -0.46 -16.24 -6.32
N THR A 88 -0.01 -16.15 -5.07
CA THR A 88 0.20 -17.34 -4.24
C THR A 88 -1.12 -18.06 -3.95
N LEU A 89 -2.20 -17.32 -3.68
CA LEU A 89 -3.56 -17.87 -3.54
C LEU A 89 -4.01 -18.56 -4.84
N VAL A 90 -3.85 -17.94 -6.00
CA VAL A 90 -4.20 -18.54 -7.30
C VAL A 90 -3.37 -19.79 -7.58
N ALA A 91 -2.05 -19.72 -7.41
CA ALA A 91 -1.12 -20.82 -7.65
C ALA A 91 -1.37 -22.01 -6.71
N SER A 92 -1.94 -21.74 -5.55
CA SER A 92 -2.24 -22.76 -4.56
C SER A 92 -3.47 -23.62 -4.84
N LEU A 93 -4.23 -23.26 -5.86
CA LEU A 93 -5.36 -24.02 -6.37
C LEU A 93 -4.85 -24.89 -7.53
N PRO A 94 -4.61 -26.20 -7.36
CA PRO A 94 -4.08 -27.07 -8.42
C PRO A 94 -4.77 -26.96 -9.78
N ILE A 95 -6.07 -26.66 -9.79
CA ILE A 95 -6.85 -26.41 -11.01
C ILE A 95 -6.28 -25.23 -11.85
N SER A 96 -5.60 -24.27 -11.23
CA SER A 96 -4.95 -23.14 -11.92
C SER A 96 -3.70 -23.54 -12.71
N ALA A 97 -3.14 -24.74 -12.48
CA ALA A 97 -1.99 -25.25 -13.22
C ALA A 97 -2.38 -26.09 -14.46
N VAL A 98 -3.68 -26.36 -14.66
CA VAL A 98 -4.15 -27.27 -15.73
C VAL A 98 -3.98 -26.66 -17.12
N CYS A 99 -4.43 -25.42 -17.30
CA CYS A 99 -4.24 -24.65 -18.53
C CYS A 99 -4.46 -23.16 -18.26
N HIS A 100 -4.13 -22.32 -19.26
CA HIS A 100 -4.36 -20.87 -19.20
C HIS A 100 -5.82 -20.53 -18.90
N GLU A 101 -6.80 -21.18 -19.55
CA GLU A 101 -8.21 -20.88 -19.32
C GLU A 101 -8.61 -21.18 -17.86
N ALA A 102 -8.22 -22.33 -17.33
CA ALA A 102 -8.51 -22.70 -15.94
C ALA A 102 -7.92 -21.68 -14.97
N ARG A 103 -6.66 -21.25 -15.21
CA ARG A 103 -6.01 -20.20 -14.42
C ARG A 103 -6.77 -18.89 -14.47
N SER A 104 -7.22 -18.45 -15.65
CA SER A 104 -8.04 -17.25 -15.80
C SER A 104 -9.34 -17.37 -14.99
N PHE A 105 -10.05 -18.50 -15.03
CA PHE A 105 -11.25 -18.69 -14.21
C PHE A 105 -10.97 -18.67 -12.72
N VAL A 106 -9.85 -19.22 -12.28
CA VAL A 106 -9.43 -19.14 -10.87
C VAL A 106 -9.17 -17.69 -10.47
N ILE A 107 -8.46 -16.91 -11.31
CA ILE A 107 -8.22 -15.49 -11.07
C ILE A 107 -9.56 -14.73 -10.97
N GLU A 108 -10.49 -14.96 -11.90
CA GLU A 108 -11.83 -14.37 -11.90
C GLU A 108 -12.62 -14.75 -10.65
N PHE A 109 -12.55 -16.01 -10.23
CA PHE A 109 -13.23 -16.49 -9.02
C PHE A 109 -12.63 -15.92 -7.74
N CYS A 110 -11.30 -15.87 -7.64
CA CYS A 110 -10.60 -15.29 -6.50
C CYS A 110 -10.72 -13.76 -6.47
N ARG A 111 -11.10 -13.12 -7.56
CA ARG A 111 -11.14 -11.65 -7.65
C ARG A 111 -12.12 -11.02 -6.64
N PRO A 112 -13.39 -11.42 -6.53
CA PRO A 112 -14.28 -10.92 -5.48
C PRO A 112 -13.78 -11.22 -4.06
N LEU A 113 -13.02 -12.32 -3.89
CA LEU A 113 -12.46 -12.73 -2.60
C LEU A 113 -11.25 -11.88 -2.19
N GLY A 114 -10.58 -11.27 -3.17
CA GLY A 114 -9.48 -10.33 -2.98
C GLY A 114 -9.91 -8.89 -2.73
N ALA A 115 -11.19 -8.60 -2.43
CA ALA A 115 -11.71 -7.23 -2.24
C ALA A 115 -10.94 -6.39 -1.19
N HIS A 116 -10.05 -7.04 -0.42
CA HIS A 116 -9.10 -6.41 0.48
C HIS A 116 -7.66 -6.75 0.05
N LEU A 117 -7.27 -6.39 -1.18
CA LEU A 117 -5.87 -6.38 -1.57
C LEU A 117 -5.25 -5.06 -1.12
N ARG A 118 -4.16 -5.15 -0.34
CA ARG A 118 -3.32 -4.00 0.00
C ARG A 118 -2.12 -4.02 -0.91
N PHE A 119 -2.00 -2.98 -1.73
CA PHE A 119 -0.84 -2.76 -2.57
C PHE A 119 0.15 -1.90 -1.81
N GLU A 120 1.38 -2.39 -1.70
CA GLU A 120 2.49 -1.71 -1.04
C GLU A 120 3.59 -1.50 -2.07
N TYR A 121 3.86 -0.25 -2.40
CA TYR A 121 4.95 0.14 -3.28
C TYR A 121 6.08 0.70 -2.44
N ALA A 122 7.21 0.02 -2.43
CA ALA A 122 8.39 0.52 -1.75
C ALA A 122 9.49 0.82 -2.76
N THR A 123 9.95 2.06 -2.76
CA THR A 123 11.20 2.43 -3.41
C THR A 123 12.31 1.99 -2.49
N SER A 124 13.12 1.01 -2.90
CA SER A 124 14.12 0.41 -2.00
C SER A 124 15.08 1.49 -1.45
N PRO A 125 15.04 1.82 -0.15
CA PRO A 125 15.93 2.83 0.42
C PRO A 125 17.32 2.27 0.74
N MET A 126 17.55 0.97 0.52
CA MET A 126 18.71 0.23 1.04
C MET A 126 19.31 -0.77 0.03
N LEU A 127 19.44 -0.37 -1.22
CA LEU A 127 20.54 -0.86 -2.06
C LEU A 127 21.49 0.27 -2.44
N THR A 128 21.67 1.23 -1.54
CA THR A 128 22.99 1.87 -1.41
C THR A 128 23.96 0.80 -0.95
N TYR A 129 24.48 0.04 -1.92
CA TYR A 129 25.80 -0.58 -1.92
C TYR A 129 26.37 -0.89 -0.51
N GLU A 130 25.96 -2.00 0.10
CA GLU A 130 27.04 -2.94 0.38
C GLU A 130 27.46 -3.37 -1.02
N GLU A 131 28.59 -2.85 -1.52
CA GLU A 131 29.26 -3.41 -2.68
C GLU A 131 29.09 -4.91 -2.56
N THR A 132 28.40 -5.51 -3.52
CA THR A 132 28.25 -6.95 -3.62
C THR A 132 29.65 -7.52 -3.41
N LYS A 133 29.93 -8.04 -2.21
CA LYS A 133 31.24 -8.60 -1.90
C LYS A 133 31.51 -9.60 -3.01
N ASP A 134 32.65 -9.46 -3.69
CA ASP A 134 33.04 -10.32 -4.81
C ASP A 134 32.61 -11.77 -4.52
N GLY A 135 31.68 -12.28 -5.34
CA GLY A 135 31.14 -13.64 -5.20
C GLY A 135 29.69 -13.78 -4.77
N TRP A 136 28.97 -12.71 -4.41
CA TRP A 136 27.50 -12.75 -4.35
C TRP A 136 26.94 -12.60 -5.76
N GLU A 137 26.78 -13.72 -6.46
CA GLU A 137 25.91 -13.75 -7.64
C GLU A 137 24.51 -13.31 -7.17
N PRO A 138 23.89 -12.29 -7.83
CA PRO A 138 22.50 -11.97 -7.57
C PRO A 138 21.74 -13.28 -7.63
N LEU A 139 20.95 -13.59 -6.60
CA LEU A 139 20.06 -14.73 -6.69
C LEU A 139 19.17 -14.46 -7.90
N GLU A 140 19.45 -15.13 -9.02
CA GLU A 140 18.58 -15.11 -10.17
C GLU A 140 17.34 -15.85 -9.71
N VAL A 141 16.43 -15.13 -9.06
CA VAL A 141 15.06 -15.60 -8.91
C VAL A 141 14.60 -15.77 -10.36
N PRO A 142 14.35 -17.00 -10.83
CA PRO A 142 14.03 -17.25 -12.21
C PRO A 142 12.79 -16.42 -12.54
N PHE A 143 13.05 -15.32 -13.22
CA PHE A 143 12.04 -14.38 -13.63
C PHE A 143 11.26 -15.10 -14.71
N ARG A 144 10.10 -15.65 -14.36
CA ARG A 144 9.16 -16.11 -15.37
C ARG A 144 8.87 -14.89 -16.24
N GLN A 145 9.14 -15.01 -17.55
CA GLN A 145 8.88 -13.99 -18.58
C GLN A 145 7.42 -13.46 -18.59
N GLU A 146 6.53 -14.05 -17.80
CA GLU A 146 5.14 -13.67 -17.58
C GLU A 146 4.97 -12.23 -17.04
N ALA A 147 6.01 -11.59 -16.52
CA ALA A 147 5.93 -10.21 -16.05
C ALA A 147 5.71 -9.16 -17.17
N GLU A 148 5.98 -9.47 -18.43
CA GLU A 148 5.63 -8.57 -19.55
C GLU A 148 4.11 -8.49 -19.79
N HIS A 149 3.31 -9.27 -19.05
CA HIS A 149 1.85 -9.20 -19.07
C HIS A 149 1.25 -8.60 -17.79
N LEU A 150 2.07 -7.95 -16.95
CA LEU A 150 1.64 -7.31 -15.71
C LEU A 150 0.50 -6.30 -15.90
N GLU A 151 0.54 -5.54 -17.01
CA GLU A 151 -0.50 -4.58 -17.40
C GLU A 151 -1.89 -5.23 -17.60
N ARG A 152 -1.95 -6.55 -17.83
CA ARG A 152 -3.20 -7.29 -18.06
C ARG A 152 -3.68 -8.10 -16.86
N LEU A 153 -2.79 -8.43 -15.93
CA LEU A 153 -3.10 -9.33 -14.81
C LEU A 153 -3.27 -8.60 -13.48
N LEU A 154 -2.65 -7.44 -13.30
CA LEU A 154 -2.80 -6.69 -12.07
C LEU A 154 -4.05 -5.82 -12.09
N TRP A 155 -4.77 -5.90 -10.97
CA TRP A 155 -5.76 -4.91 -10.61
C TRP A 155 -5.15 -3.52 -10.71
N GLN A 156 -5.90 -2.57 -11.25
CA GLN A 156 -5.64 -1.17 -10.93
C GLN A 156 -6.18 -0.97 -9.50
N PRO A 157 -5.31 -0.85 -8.48
CA PRO A 157 -5.78 -0.74 -7.13
C PRO A 157 -6.60 0.54 -6.95
N THR A 158 -7.62 0.49 -6.10
CA THR A 158 -8.29 1.70 -5.61
C THR A 158 -7.58 2.25 -4.37
N THR A 159 -6.87 1.41 -3.61
CA THR A 159 -6.04 1.81 -2.47
C THR A 159 -4.59 1.39 -2.68
N LEU A 160 -3.67 2.34 -2.58
CA LEU A 160 -2.23 2.11 -2.74
C LEU A 160 -1.48 2.70 -1.54
N THR A 161 -0.64 1.90 -0.89
CA THR A 161 0.35 2.36 0.08
C THR A 161 1.69 2.55 -0.63
N VAL A 162 2.33 3.71 -0.46
CA VAL A 162 3.62 4.07 -1.03
C VAL A 162 4.57 4.44 0.09
N ASP A 163 5.76 3.84 0.10
CA ASP A 163 6.89 4.33 0.91
C ASP A 163 7.42 5.63 0.31
N LEU A 164 7.41 6.72 1.08
CA LEU A 164 7.83 8.05 0.63
C LEU A 164 9.33 8.22 0.36
N GLY A 165 10.15 7.21 0.64
CA GLY A 165 11.60 7.35 0.77
C GLY A 165 12.46 7.61 -0.48
N SER A 166 11.94 7.70 -1.72
CA SER A 166 12.85 7.87 -2.90
C SER A 166 12.28 8.54 -4.15
N PHE A 167 11.27 9.40 -4.01
CA PHE A 167 10.78 10.17 -5.17
C PHE A 167 11.64 11.42 -5.42
N LYS A 168 11.68 11.91 -6.67
CA LYS A 168 12.43 13.14 -7.05
C LYS A 168 11.59 14.41 -6.98
N SER A 169 10.29 14.27 -7.12
CA SER A 169 9.32 15.35 -6.93
C SER A 169 7.92 14.79 -6.65
N ALA A 170 6.98 15.67 -6.31
CA ALA A 170 5.55 15.34 -6.23
C ALA A 170 5.02 14.79 -7.58
N GLU A 171 5.45 15.39 -8.69
CA GLU A 171 5.12 14.94 -10.05
C GLU A 171 5.71 13.57 -10.31
N HIS A 172 6.97 13.31 -9.93
CA HIS A 172 7.58 12.00 -10.09
C HIS A 172 6.81 10.90 -9.34
N LEU A 173 6.33 11.18 -8.13
CA LEU A 173 5.47 10.27 -7.37
C LEU A 173 4.19 9.96 -8.15
N VAL A 174 3.45 10.99 -8.57
CA VAL A 174 2.17 10.78 -9.26
C VAL A 174 2.36 10.11 -10.61
N ASP A 175 3.36 10.50 -11.40
CA ASP A 175 3.69 9.87 -12.67
C ASP A 175 4.02 8.38 -12.48
N THR A 176 4.76 8.05 -11.42
CA THR A 176 5.06 6.65 -11.05
C THR A 176 3.78 5.89 -10.71
N VAL A 177 2.92 6.48 -9.88
CA VAL A 177 1.63 5.87 -9.49
C VAL A 177 0.76 5.61 -10.73
N VAL A 178 0.57 6.63 -11.57
CA VAL A 178 -0.27 6.53 -12.78
C VAL A 178 0.29 5.52 -13.76
N ARG A 179 1.61 5.54 -13.98
CA ARG A 179 2.30 4.65 -14.92
C ARG A 179 2.14 3.18 -14.54
N PHE A 180 2.29 2.84 -13.26
CA PHE A 180 2.36 1.44 -12.82
C PHE A 180 1.04 0.90 -12.28
N PHE A 181 0.21 1.75 -11.70
CA PHE A 181 -1.04 1.34 -11.02
C PHE A 181 -2.29 1.89 -11.70
N GLY A 182 -2.13 2.78 -12.68
CA GLY A 182 -3.23 3.43 -13.38
C GLY A 182 -3.83 4.61 -12.61
N ASN A 183 -4.94 5.13 -13.15
CA ASN A 183 -5.57 6.37 -12.69
C ASN A 183 -6.84 6.15 -11.85
N LYS A 184 -7.06 4.91 -11.38
CA LYS A 184 -8.22 4.52 -10.56
C LYS A 184 -7.96 4.54 -9.05
N ILE A 185 -6.80 5.06 -8.64
CA ILE A 185 -6.47 5.20 -7.22
C ILE A 185 -7.47 6.19 -6.61
N GLN A 186 -8.23 5.70 -5.62
CA GLN A 186 -9.16 6.47 -4.80
C GLN A 186 -8.54 6.86 -3.46
N ARG A 187 -7.68 6.00 -2.91
CA ARG A 187 -6.96 6.22 -1.65
C ARG A 187 -5.47 6.00 -1.85
N LEU A 188 -4.67 7.03 -1.61
CA LEU A 188 -3.21 6.96 -1.61
C LEU A 188 -2.73 7.11 -0.16
N ILE A 189 -2.02 6.12 0.35
CA ILE A 189 -1.44 6.13 1.70
C ILE A 189 0.06 6.30 1.55
N LEU A 190 0.58 7.44 1.97
CA LEU A 190 1.99 7.75 2.00
C LEU A 190 2.54 7.29 3.34
N ASP A 191 3.17 6.13 3.37
CA ASP A 191 3.77 5.57 4.58
C ASP A 191 5.23 5.99 4.66
N GLN A 192 5.64 6.52 5.81
CA GLN A 192 7.02 6.92 6.04
C GLN A 192 7.45 6.52 7.44
N ALA A 193 8.40 5.59 7.49
CA ALA A 193 9.15 5.31 8.70
C ALA A 193 10.36 6.25 8.76
N ILE A 194 10.38 7.16 9.73
CA ILE A 194 11.50 8.08 9.94
C ILE A 194 12.32 7.55 11.12
N PRO A 195 13.56 7.09 10.89
CA PRO A 195 14.45 6.74 12.00
C PRO A 195 14.86 8.03 12.74
N VAL A 196 14.96 8.00 14.08
CA VAL A 196 15.31 9.18 14.91
C VAL A 196 16.55 9.94 14.43
N SER A 197 17.47 9.25 13.77
CA SER A 197 18.76 9.79 13.32
C SER A 197 18.71 10.57 12.00
N TYR A 198 17.62 10.47 11.22
CA TYR A 198 17.54 11.15 9.92
C TYR A 198 16.93 12.54 10.09
N SER A 199 17.61 13.54 9.55
CA SER A 199 17.01 14.87 9.43
C SER A 199 15.85 14.80 8.44
N LEU A 200 14.84 15.65 8.67
CA LEU A 200 13.74 15.84 7.73
C LEU A 200 14.21 16.15 6.31
N ASP A 201 15.45 16.62 6.16
CA ASP A 201 16.05 16.95 4.87
C ASP A 201 16.18 15.73 3.95
N TYR A 202 16.15 14.50 4.51
CA TYR A 202 16.10 13.25 3.75
C TYR A 202 14.70 12.67 3.60
N ALA A 203 13.72 13.22 4.32
CA ALA A 203 12.33 12.88 4.14
C ALA A 203 11.84 13.69 2.94
N TYR A 204 11.13 13.05 2.00
CA TYR A 204 10.63 13.64 0.76
C TYR A 204 11.69 13.79 -0.34
N TRP A 205 11.28 14.45 -1.41
CA TRP A 205 11.98 14.43 -2.67
C TRP A 205 13.03 15.54 -2.82
N ASP A 206 14.24 15.14 -3.23
CA ASP A 206 15.47 15.95 -3.22
C ASP A 206 15.41 17.21 -4.11
N ASP A 207 14.68 17.19 -5.23
CA ASP A 207 14.81 18.25 -6.25
C ASP A 207 13.92 19.48 -6.02
N SER A 208 12.87 19.41 -5.19
CA SER A 208 11.90 20.52 -5.07
C SER A 208 12.13 21.42 -3.86
N GLY A 209 13.30 22.06 -3.82
CA GLY A 209 13.54 23.19 -2.92
C GLY A 209 13.76 22.81 -1.45
N ALA A 210 14.58 23.62 -0.79
CA ALA A 210 14.88 23.46 0.62
C ALA A 210 13.59 23.50 1.44
N ILE A 211 13.48 22.58 2.40
CA ILE A 211 12.46 22.66 3.45
C ILE A 211 12.56 24.06 4.06
N PRO A 212 11.44 24.81 4.18
CA PRO A 212 11.48 26.15 4.74
C PRO A 212 12.21 26.16 6.08
N GLU A 213 13.27 26.97 6.19
CA GLU A 213 14.02 27.11 7.44
C GLU A 213 13.11 27.63 8.55
N ARG A 214 12.15 28.48 8.17
CA ARG A 214 11.13 29.06 9.03
C ARG A 214 9.74 28.78 8.49
N ILE A 215 8.84 28.45 9.41
CA ILE A 215 7.42 28.31 9.16
C ILE A 215 6.69 29.36 9.98
N ASP A 216 5.89 30.19 9.30
CA ASP A 216 4.95 31.07 9.96
C ASP A 216 3.59 30.37 10.02
N ALA A 217 3.14 30.05 11.24
CA ALA A 217 1.86 29.42 11.50
C ALA A 217 0.87 30.44 12.08
N ILE A 218 -0.39 30.33 11.65
CA ILE A 218 -1.51 31.14 12.14
C ILE A 218 -2.21 30.34 13.23
N LEU A 219 -2.23 30.87 14.44
CA LEU A 219 -2.99 30.27 15.54
C LEU A 219 -4.48 30.38 15.22
N LYS A 220 -5.18 29.25 15.28
CA LYS A 220 -6.62 29.15 15.01
C LYS A 220 -7.27 28.34 16.11
N THR A 221 -8.38 28.83 16.63
CA THR A 221 -9.26 28.04 17.49
C THR A 221 -10.11 27.15 16.59
N PHE A 222 -9.89 25.83 16.67
CA PHE A 222 -10.77 24.84 16.06
C PHE A 222 -11.99 24.61 16.97
N SER A 223 -13.14 24.26 16.39
CA SER A 223 -14.33 23.90 17.15
C SER A 223 -14.06 22.67 18.01
N GLU A 224 -14.70 22.52 19.17
CA GLU A 224 -14.60 21.27 19.97
C GLU A 224 -15.10 20.04 19.20
N GLU A 225 -15.96 20.25 18.19
CA GLU A 225 -16.45 19.21 17.29
C GLU A 225 -15.49 18.90 16.12
N ASP A 226 -14.43 19.70 15.94
CA ASP A 226 -13.43 19.54 14.87
C ASP A 226 -12.15 18.92 15.44
N PRO A 227 -11.83 17.65 15.13
CA PRO A 227 -10.64 16.97 15.64
C PRO A 227 -9.33 17.47 14.99
N THR A 228 -9.40 18.48 14.12
CA THR A 228 -8.24 19.06 13.45
C THR A 228 -7.34 19.80 14.44
N LEU A 229 -6.09 19.38 14.53
CA LEU A 229 -5.06 20.04 15.35
C LEU A 229 -4.22 21.04 14.54
N MET A 230 -4.02 20.73 13.26
CA MET A 230 -3.22 21.52 12.33
C MET A 230 -3.74 21.30 10.92
N CYS A 231 -3.73 22.33 10.10
CA CYS A 231 -4.02 22.16 8.68
C CYS A 231 -3.21 23.10 7.79
N VAL A 232 -3.02 22.68 6.54
CA VAL A 232 -2.38 23.46 5.49
C VAL A 232 -3.36 23.66 4.34
N THR A 233 -3.53 24.92 3.95
CA THR A 233 -4.32 25.33 2.80
C THR A 233 -3.49 25.32 1.53
N LYS A 234 -4.15 25.35 0.37
CA LYS A 234 -3.52 25.41 -0.96
C LYS A 234 -2.54 26.55 -1.15
N ASP A 235 -2.76 27.70 -0.50
CA ASP A 235 -1.81 28.82 -0.48
C ASP A 235 -0.66 28.65 0.52
N ARG A 236 -0.44 27.41 1.00
CA ARG A 236 0.62 26.99 1.93
C ARG A 236 0.58 27.70 3.28
N LYS A 237 -0.58 28.23 3.68
CA LYS A 237 -0.77 28.77 5.02
C LYS A 237 -1.03 27.65 5.99
N ILE A 238 -0.35 27.70 7.12
CA ILE A 238 -0.50 26.72 8.19
C ILE A 238 -1.38 27.31 9.27
N TYR A 239 -2.45 26.60 9.60
CA TYR A 239 -3.28 26.89 10.76
C TYR A 239 -3.01 25.84 11.82
N VAL A 240 -2.85 26.25 13.07
CA VAL A 240 -2.53 25.35 14.17
C VAL A 240 -3.33 25.74 15.41
N SER A 241 -3.80 24.74 16.13
CA SER A 241 -4.48 24.96 17.41
C SER A 241 -3.50 25.61 18.37
N GLU A 242 -3.94 26.66 19.08
CA GLU A 242 -3.10 27.35 20.06
C GLU A 242 -2.63 26.40 21.17
N SER A 243 -3.51 25.53 21.66
CA SER A 243 -3.17 24.54 22.68
C SER A 243 -2.15 23.53 22.16
N TYR A 244 -2.27 23.11 20.90
CA TYR A 244 -1.35 22.16 20.28
C TYR A 244 0.03 22.80 20.05
N TRP A 245 0.06 24.04 19.57
CA TRP A 245 1.30 24.80 19.35
C TRP A 245 2.12 24.99 20.63
N GLN A 246 1.46 25.28 21.75
CA GLN A 246 2.15 25.53 23.02
C GLN A 246 2.69 24.25 23.70
N THR A 247 2.04 23.11 23.47
CA THR A 247 2.31 21.86 24.21
C THR A 247 3.23 20.90 23.48
N ASN A 248 3.35 21.00 22.16
CA ASN A 248 4.04 19.99 21.36
C ASN A 248 5.22 20.57 20.59
N ARG A 249 6.44 20.24 21.05
CA ARG A 249 7.70 20.64 20.41
C ARG A 249 7.89 20.12 18.98
N TRP A 250 7.13 19.10 18.58
CA TRP A 250 7.20 18.48 17.25
C TRP A 250 6.31 19.20 16.22
N VAL A 251 5.47 20.13 16.65
CA VAL A 251 4.54 20.89 15.78
C VAL A 251 5.25 21.53 14.59
N VAL A 252 6.44 22.11 14.79
CA VAL A 252 7.21 22.71 13.69
C VAL A 252 7.66 21.66 12.68
N TYR A 253 8.04 20.46 13.14
CA TYR A 253 8.42 19.35 12.26
C TYR A 253 7.21 18.87 11.47
N LEU A 254 6.06 18.70 12.11
CA LEU A 254 4.80 18.29 11.45
C LEU A 254 4.32 19.32 10.44
N ALA A 255 4.47 20.61 10.76
CA ALA A 255 4.18 21.68 9.83
C ALA A 255 5.08 21.63 8.58
N LYS A 256 6.37 21.30 8.73
CA LYS A 256 7.30 21.08 7.60
C LYS A 256 6.85 19.92 6.72
N HIS A 257 6.47 18.79 7.32
CA HIS A 257 5.91 17.64 6.60
C HIS A 257 4.68 18.03 5.79
N LEU A 258 3.71 18.71 6.41
CA LEU A 258 2.47 19.12 5.75
C LEU A 258 2.71 20.05 4.57
N VAL A 259 3.60 21.04 4.70
CA VAL A 259 3.94 21.94 3.59
C VAL A 259 4.55 21.16 2.43
N LYS A 260 5.40 20.17 2.72
CA LYS A 260 6.03 19.37 1.68
C LYS A 260 5.02 18.47 0.96
N ILE A 261 4.13 17.82 1.72
CA ILE A 261 3.04 17.01 1.16
C ILE A 261 2.05 17.89 0.38
N ALA A 262 1.85 19.14 0.77
CA ALA A 262 0.99 20.08 0.07
C ALA A 262 1.46 20.36 -1.38
N GLU A 263 2.74 20.12 -1.72
CA GLU A 263 3.19 20.21 -3.11
C GLU A 263 2.48 19.19 -4.02
N LEU A 264 1.97 18.07 -3.49
CA LEU A 264 1.11 17.16 -4.27
C LEU A 264 -0.17 17.86 -4.72
N LEU A 265 -0.69 18.80 -3.93
CA LEU A 265 -1.93 19.51 -4.23
C LEU A 265 -1.78 20.54 -5.36
N ASP A 266 -0.56 20.94 -5.69
CA ASP A 266 -0.29 22.09 -6.57
C ASP A 266 -0.38 21.77 -8.07
N GLY A 267 -0.66 20.54 -8.47
CA GLY A 267 -0.79 20.19 -9.90
C GLY A 267 -0.79 18.71 -10.27
N PRO A 268 0.02 17.83 -9.66
CA PRO A 268 0.15 16.48 -10.19
C PRO A 268 -1.10 15.61 -9.96
N LEU A 269 -1.97 15.96 -9.00
CA LEU A 269 -3.22 15.24 -8.74
C LEU A 269 -4.24 15.27 -9.89
N GLU A 270 -4.11 16.16 -10.88
CA GLU A 270 -4.96 16.11 -12.08
C GLU A 270 -4.83 14.77 -12.82
N SER A 271 -3.66 14.12 -12.73
CA SER A 271 -3.40 12.79 -13.30
C SER A 271 -4.05 11.65 -12.50
N LEU A 272 -4.56 11.93 -11.30
CA LEU A 272 -5.30 10.99 -10.43
C LEU A 272 -6.74 11.48 -10.22
N PRO A 273 -7.58 11.48 -11.28
CA PRO A 273 -8.92 12.08 -11.24
C PRO A 273 -9.87 11.40 -10.25
N GLN A 274 -9.60 10.15 -9.85
CA GLN A 274 -10.41 9.40 -8.89
C GLN A 274 -9.90 9.50 -7.46
N LEU A 275 -8.80 10.22 -7.19
CA LEU A 275 -8.27 10.32 -5.84
C LEU A 275 -9.23 11.10 -4.94
N GLU A 276 -9.75 10.43 -3.94
CA GLU A 276 -10.68 10.95 -2.94
C GLU A 276 -9.99 11.15 -1.59
N HIS A 277 -8.99 10.31 -1.30
CA HIS A 277 -8.30 10.26 -0.01
C HIS A 277 -6.78 10.22 -0.19
N LEU A 278 -6.09 11.20 0.40
CA LEU A 278 -4.65 11.12 0.65
C LEU A 278 -4.46 10.96 2.16
N GLU A 279 -3.87 9.85 2.54
CA GLU A 279 -3.43 9.56 3.90
C GLU A 279 -1.91 9.64 3.96
N VAL A 280 -1.38 10.24 5.01
CA VAL A 280 0.05 10.13 5.32
C VAL A 280 0.18 9.48 6.67
N THR A 281 0.90 8.38 6.74
CA THR A 281 1.27 7.71 7.99
C THR A 281 2.73 8.03 8.25
N LEU A 282 2.99 8.81 9.29
CA LEU A 282 4.34 9.07 9.77
C LEU A 282 4.60 8.20 11.00
N SER A 283 5.54 7.26 10.89
CA SER A 283 6.01 6.45 12.00
C SER A 283 7.37 6.98 12.45
N ILE A 284 7.39 7.69 13.59
CA ILE A 284 8.64 8.16 14.19
C ILE A 284 9.20 7.04 15.06
N CYS A 285 10.10 6.24 14.51
CA CYS A 285 10.68 5.10 15.21
C CYS A 285 11.64 5.60 16.30
N SER A 286 11.17 5.87 17.51
CA SER A 286 12.01 6.10 18.69
C SER A 286 12.13 4.83 19.53
N LEU A 287 13.27 4.64 20.22
CA LEU A 287 13.57 3.39 20.91
C LEU A 287 12.57 3.01 22.02
N ASP A 288 11.75 3.94 22.53
CA ASP A 288 10.95 3.70 23.75
C ASP A 288 9.56 4.40 23.79
N ILE A 289 9.02 4.93 22.69
CA ILE A 289 7.71 5.63 22.69
C ILE A 289 6.79 4.98 21.67
N GLU A 290 5.54 4.69 22.08
CA GLU A 290 4.45 4.31 21.17
C GLU A 290 4.41 5.28 19.99
N ASN A 291 4.57 4.76 18.77
CA ASN A 291 4.69 5.55 17.56
C ASN A 291 3.44 6.44 17.39
N PRO A 292 3.56 7.78 17.41
CA PRO A 292 2.41 8.62 17.12
C PRO A 292 2.01 8.40 15.67
N ARG A 293 0.88 7.72 15.44
CA ARG A 293 0.26 7.67 14.11
C ARG A 293 -0.40 9.00 13.86
N ILE A 294 0.14 9.74 12.91
CA ILE A 294 -0.49 10.95 12.41
C ILE A 294 -1.29 10.53 11.20
N GLU A 295 -2.60 10.75 11.22
CA GLU A 295 -3.45 10.59 10.06
C GLU A 295 -3.70 11.97 9.45
N MET A 296 -3.30 12.12 8.20
CA MET A 296 -3.63 13.29 7.40
C MET A 296 -4.77 12.93 6.46
N VAL A 297 -5.82 13.75 6.37
CA VAL A 297 -6.93 13.49 5.43
C VAL A 297 -7.05 14.63 4.45
N TYR A 298 -6.77 14.36 3.17
CA TYR A 298 -7.14 15.26 2.09
C TYR A 298 -8.62 15.10 1.75
N LYS A 299 -9.33 16.23 1.66
CA LYS A 299 -10.69 16.30 1.10
C LYS A 299 -10.67 17.26 -0.09
N ARG A 300 -10.94 16.74 -1.28
CA ARG A 300 -10.92 17.51 -2.54
C ARG A 300 -11.80 18.75 -2.50
N ASP A 301 -12.96 18.66 -1.84
CA ASP A 301 -13.93 19.76 -1.72
C ASP A 301 -13.51 20.87 -0.75
N VAL A 302 -12.52 20.60 0.11
CA VAL A 302 -12.06 21.54 1.16
C VAL A 302 -10.69 22.10 0.84
N GLU A 303 -9.95 21.52 -0.13
CA GLU A 303 -8.58 21.92 -0.52
C GLU A 303 -7.62 22.07 0.69
N VAL A 304 -7.79 21.23 1.71
CA VAL A 304 -7.04 21.27 2.97
C VAL A 304 -6.45 19.90 3.30
N LEU A 305 -5.20 19.90 3.75
CA LEU A 305 -4.57 18.78 4.46
C LEU A 305 -4.64 19.04 5.95
N ALA A 306 -5.28 18.15 6.70
CA ALA A 306 -5.48 18.30 8.14
C ALA A 306 -4.85 17.14 8.91
N VAL A 307 -4.16 17.45 10.00
CA VAL A 307 -3.74 16.49 11.03
C VAL A 307 -4.87 16.37 12.04
N THR A 308 -5.39 15.15 12.19
CA THR A 308 -6.42 14.82 13.18
C THR A 308 -5.84 13.90 14.26
N SER A 309 -6.28 14.06 15.50
CA SER A 309 -5.97 13.08 16.54
C SER A 309 -7.02 11.98 16.58
N SER A 310 -6.60 10.72 16.46
CA SER A 310 -7.47 9.57 16.74
C SER A 310 -7.66 9.33 18.25
N ASP A 311 -6.83 9.95 19.11
CA ASP A 311 -6.93 9.87 20.56
C ASP A 311 -6.46 11.19 21.22
N PRO A 312 -7.36 12.14 21.53
CA PRO A 312 -6.99 13.46 22.04
C PRO A 312 -6.36 13.44 23.44
N LEU A 313 -6.43 12.31 24.16
CA LEU A 313 -5.98 12.17 25.54
C LEU A 313 -4.78 11.23 25.72
N GLY A 314 -4.31 10.56 24.66
CA GLY A 314 -3.37 9.44 24.74
C GLY A 314 -1.93 9.73 24.34
N TRP A 315 -1.54 10.96 24.01
CA TRP A 315 -0.12 11.25 23.81
C TRP A 315 0.54 11.20 25.20
N PRO A 316 1.51 10.31 25.45
CA PRO A 316 2.34 10.46 26.62
C PRO A 316 3.01 11.82 26.46
N LEU A 317 2.60 12.79 27.28
CA LEU A 317 3.45 13.93 27.58
C LEU A 317 4.78 13.29 27.95
N CYS A 318 5.80 13.44 27.09
CA CYS A 318 7.14 13.07 27.48
C CYS A 318 7.42 13.89 28.73
N GLU A 319 7.27 13.30 29.91
CA GLU A 319 7.75 13.88 31.14
C GLU A 319 9.22 14.15 30.87
N THR A 320 9.56 15.43 30.79
CA THR A 320 10.96 15.86 30.75
C THR A 320 11.65 15.16 31.90
N PRO A 321 12.72 14.37 31.67
CA PRO A 321 13.46 13.80 32.78
C PRO A 321 13.96 14.98 33.61
N THR A 322 13.42 15.10 34.83
CA THR A 322 13.86 16.09 35.80
C THR A 322 15.29 15.73 36.17
N VAL A 323 16.25 16.32 35.47
CA VAL A 323 17.66 16.23 35.85
C VAL A 323 17.79 17.02 37.15
N HIS A 324 17.76 16.32 38.28
CA HIS A 324 18.19 16.88 39.55
C HIS A 324 19.70 17.10 39.45
N VAL A 325 20.09 18.37 39.29
CA VAL A 325 21.46 18.80 39.51
C VAL A 325 21.71 18.70 41.01
N GLY A 326 22.50 17.70 41.39
CA GLY A 326 23.13 17.60 42.71
C GLY A 326 24.47 18.32 42.73
#